data_AF-A0A7C1KBY7-F1
#
_entry.id   AF-A0A7C1KBY7-F1
#
_cell.length_a   1.000
_cell.length_b   1.000
_cell.length_c   1.000
_cell.angle_alpha   90.00
_cell.angle_beta   90.00
_cell.angle_gamma   90.00
#
_symmetry.space_group_name_H-M   'P 1'
#
loop_
_entity.id
_entity.type
_entity.pdbx_description
1 polymer ?
#
loop_
_entity_poly.entity_id
_entity_poly.type
_entity_poly.pdbx_seq_one_letter_code
_entity_poly.pdbx_strand_id
1 'polypeptide(L)'
;MPIGGFINNLPPALFLLVHIVAFLVGTYLAYRSFEGAAPLLGWGFTLYALAEISYMTYHLDWTVFLFAHTISEVLDLVGFVLVFAGAARTLAPRARAGARREATSP
;
A
#
# COMPACT_ATOMS: atom_id res chain seq x y z
N MET A 1 -13.30 2.33 24.78
CA MET A 1 -13.65 0.92 24.56
C MET A 1 -12.47 0.06 25.02
N PRO A 2 -12.68 -1.10 25.67
CA PRO A 2 -11.60 -1.84 26.34
C PRO A 2 -10.56 -2.45 25.39
N ILE A 3 -10.91 -2.69 24.12
CA ILE A 3 -9.96 -3.13 23.09
C ILE A 3 -9.34 -1.90 22.42
N GLY A 4 -8.01 -1.85 22.36
CA GLY A 4 -7.27 -0.79 21.67
C GLY A 4 -7.08 0.51 22.47
N GLY A 5 -7.62 0.63 23.68
CA GLY A 5 -7.46 1.83 24.50
C GLY A 5 -6.00 2.19 24.84
N PHE A 6 -5.09 1.21 24.80
CA PHE A 6 -3.65 1.42 24.99
C PHE A 6 -3.02 2.32 23.92
N ILE A 7 -3.60 2.37 22.71
CA ILE A 7 -3.12 3.20 21.60
C ILE A 7 -3.13 4.68 21.97
N ASN A 8 -4.10 5.12 22.78
CA ASN A 8 -4.19 6.50 23.25
C ASN A 8 -3.05 6.91 24.20
N ASN A 9 -2.31 5.93 24.74
CA ASN A 9 -1.14 6.18 25.60
C ASN A 9 0.17 6.25 24.80
N LEU A 10 0.12 5.99 23.49
CA LEU A 10 1.31 6.01 22.64
C LEU A 10 1.66 7.45 22.25
N PRO A 11 2.95 7.80 22.17
CA PRO A 11 3.37 9.15 21.81
C PRO A 11 3.00 9.45 20.35
N PRO A 12 2.56 10.68 20.01
CA PRO A 12 2.26 11.09 18.63
C PRO A 12 3.38 10.79 17.62
N ALA A 13 4.64 10.92 18.06
CA ALA A 13 5.82 10.62 17.25
C ALA A 13 5.88 9.16 16.78
N LEU A 14 5.30 8.21 17.52
CA LEU A 14 5.23 6.82 17.09
C LEU A 14 4.35 6.65 15.85
N PHE A 15 3.20 7.32 15.82
CA PHE A 15 2.30 7.26 14.67
C PHE A 15 2.97 7.87 13.43
N LEU A 16 3.63 9.02 13.60
CA LEU A 16 4.41 9.63 12.53
C LEU A 16 5.52 8.69 12.01
N LEU A 17 6.22 8.00 12.91
CA LEU A 17 7.25 7.03 12.53
C LEU A 17 6.69 5.87 11.69
N VAL A 18 5.52 5.34 12.06
CA VAL A 18 4.85 4.27 11.30
C VAL A 18 4.57 4.73 9.87
N HIS A 19 4.03 5.94 9.68
CA HIS A 19 3.76 6.50 8.36
C HIS A 19 5.04 6.78 7.56
N ILE A 20 6.13 7.22 8.21
CA ILE A 20 7.43 7.38 7.56
C ILE A 20 7.96 6.03 7.04
N VAL A 21 7.91 4.98 7.87
CA VAL A 21 8.38 3.64 7.48
C VAL A 21 7.52 3.08 6.35
N ALA A 22 6.21 3.20 6.47
CA ALA A 22 5.24 2.82 5.45
C ALA A 22 5.50 3.53 4.12
N PHE A 23 5.69 4.86 4.14
CA PHE A 23 6.05 5.65 2.98
C PHE A 23 7.34 5.16 2.30
N LEU A 24 8.38 4.87 3.09
CA LEU A 24 9.66 4.38 2.55
C LEU A 24 9.50 3.02 1.88
N VAL A 25 8.75 2.10 2.50
CA VAL A 25 8.44 0.78 1.92
C VAL A 25 7.63 0.93 0.64
N GLY A 26 6.57 1.76 0.65
CA GLY A 26 5.75 2.04 -0.52
C GLY A 26 6.58 2.59 -1.69
N THR A 27 7.41 3.60 -1.41
CA THR A 27 8.30 4.22 -2.41
C THR A 27 9.31 3.22 -2.97
N TYR A 28 9.92 2.39 -2.12
CA TYR A 28 10.83 1.35 -2.55
C TYR A 28 10.15 0.32 -3.46
N LEU A 29 8.96 -0.16 -3.08
CA LEU A 29 8.21 -1.13 -3.87
C LEU A 29 7.70 -0.54 -5.20
N ALA A 30 7.33 0.75 -5.21
CA ALA A 30 7.00 1.47 -6.43
C ALA A 30 8.20 1.50 -7.38
N TYR A 31 9.37 1.94 -6.89
CA TYR A 31 10.62 1.96 -7.64
C TYR A 31 10.95 0.59 -8.26
N ARG A 32 10.94 -0.47 -7.45
CA ARG A 32 11.21 -1.84 -7.90
C ARG A 32 10.20 -2.34 -8.93
N SER A 33 8.94 -1.96 -8.81
CA SER A 33 7.88 -2.37 -9.73
C SER A 33 8.04 -1.69 -11.10
N PHE A 34 8.44 -0.42 -11.12
CA PHE A 34 8.72 0.29 -12.38
C PHE A 34 9.98 -0.25 -13.07
N GLU A 35 11.05 -0.56 -12.33
CA GLU A 35 12.22 -1.25 -12.91
C GLU A 35 11.86 -2.64 -13.47
N GLY A 36 10.96 -3.37 -12.80
CA GLY A 36 10.52 -4.71 -13.19
C GLY A 36 9.44 -4.76 -14.27
N ALA A 37 9.18 -3.66 -14.98
CA ALA A 37 8.12 -3.56 -16.00
C ALA A 37 6.71 -3.97 -15.50
N ALA A 38 6.41 -3.71 -14.22
CA ALA A 38 5.11 -3.94 -13.60
C ALA A 38 4.42 -2.61 -13.26
N PRO A 39 4.05 -1.77 -14.27
CA PRO A 39 3.60 -0.41 -14.03
C PRO A 39 2.31 -0.31 -13.21
N LEU A 40 1.45 -1.32 -13.26
CA LEU A 40 0.21 -1.33 -12.46
C LEU A 40 0.51 -1.49 -10.96
N LEU A 41 1.47 -2.35 -10.61
CA LEU A 41 1.97 -2.46 -9.23
C LEU A 41 2.70 -1.18 -8.82
N GLY A 42 3.52 -0.63 -9.72
CA GLY A 42 4.23 0.63 -9.49
C GLY A 42 3.28 1.76 -9.10
N TRP A 43 2.23 1.98 -9.89
CA TRP A 43 1.21 2.97 -9.57
C TRP A 43 0.44 2.68 -8.28
N GLY A 44 0.13 1.41 -7.99
CA GLY A 44 -0.50 1.03 -6.73
C GLY A 44 0.34 1.42 -5.52
N PHE A 45 1.64 1.11 -5.54
CA PHE A 45 2.56 1.48 -4.46
C PHE A 45 2.85 2.99 -4.41
N THR A 46 2.82 3.70 -5.55
CA THR A 46 2.92 5.16 -5.56
C THR A 46 1.72 5.80 -4.86
N LEU A 47 0.50 5.34 -5.14
CA LEU A 47 -0.71 5.86 -4.48
C LEU A 47 -0.68 5.59 -2.98
N TYR A 48 -0.25 4.39 -2.58
CA TYR A 48 0.01 4.06 -1.18
C TYR A 48 1.01 5.04 -0.53
N ALA A 49 2.16 5.28 -1.16
CA ALA A 49 3.14 6.24 -0.64
C ALA A 49 2.59 7.68 -0.53
N LEU A 50 1.73 8.10 -1.47
CA LEU A 50 1.06 9.40 -1.40
C LEU A 50 0.02 9.45 -0.26
N ALA A 51 -0.67 8.34 0.02
CA ALA A 51 -1.56 8.24 1.18
C ALA A 51 -0.79 8.44 2.48
N GLU A 52 0.38 7.82 2.62
CA GLU A 52 1.23 7.98 3.80
C GLU A 52 1.72 9.42 3.98
N ILE A 53 2.06 10.13 2.90
CA ILE A 53 2.34 11.57 2.96
C ILE A 53 1.14 12.36 3.47
N SER A 54 -0.05 12.07 2.96
CA SER A 54 -1.30 12.70 3.39
C SER A 54 -1.62 12.39 4.87
N TYR A 55 -1.32 11.18 5.36
CA TYR A 55 -1.44 10.84 6.78
C TYR A 55 -0.40 11.57 7.65
N MET A 56 0.82 11.79 7.15
CA MET A 56 1.82 12.57 7.88
C MET A 56 1.38 14.04 8.06
N THR A 57 0.78 14.67 7.04
CA THR A 57 0.26 16.05 7.20
C THR A 57 -0.87 16.12 8.22
N TYR A 58 -1.66 15.04 8.34
CA TYR A 58 -2.64 14.85 9.39
C TYR A 58 -1.99 14.78 10.78
N HIS A 59 -0.96 13.94 10.98
CA HIS A 59 -0.30 13.79 12.29
C HIS A 59 0.50 15.01 12.74
N LEU A 60 0.83 15.90 11.81
CA LEU A 60 1.54 17.15 12.07
C LEU A 60 0.60 18.36 12.23
N ASP A 61 -0.72 18.14 12.20
CA ASP A 61 -1.75 19.21 12.25
C ASP A 61 -1.61 20.26 11.13
N TRP A 62 -1.04 19.89 9.98
CA TRP A 62 -0.83 20.81 8.85
C TRP A 62 -2.08 20.97 7.97
N THR A 63 -3.01 20.04 8.06
CA THR A 63 -4.22 19.95 7.23
C THR A 63 -5.44 19.63 8.09
N VAL A 64 -6.64 19.96 7.61
CA VAL A 64 -7.88 19.62 8.32
C VAL A 64 -7.99 18.10 8.48
N PHE A 65 -8.18 17.66 9.73
CA PHE A 65 -8.20 16.26 10.16
C PHE A 65 -9.00 15.34 9.22
N LEU A 66 -10.30 15.65 9.01
CA LEU A 66 -11.20 14.81 8.22
C LEU A 66 -10.82 14.80 6.73
N PHE A 67 -10.27 15.90 6.22
CA PHE A 67 -9.93 16.04 4.81
C PHE A 67 -8.71 15.21 4.43
N ALA A 68 -7.60 15.36 5.16
CA ALA A 68 -6.39 14.58 4.93
C ALA A 68 -6.61 13.09 5.21
N HIS A 69 -7.40 12.76 6.22
CA HIS A 69 -7.80 11.37 6.48
C HIS A 69 -8.55 10.78 5.28
N THR A 70 -9.59 11.45 4.78
CA THR A 70 -10.38 10.99 3.64
C THR A 70 -9.54 10.82 2.37
N ILE A 71 -8.63 11.76 2.09
CA ILE A 71 -7.71 11.65 0.95
C ILE A 71 -6.85 10.40 1.08
N SER A 72 -6.29 10.17 2.26
CA SER A 72 -5.41 9.02 2.50
C SER A 72 -6.18 7.71 2.31
N GLU A 73 -7.39 7.59 2.86
CA GLU A 73 -8.24 6.40 2.69
C GLU A 73 -8.58 6.11 1.23
N VAL A 74 -8.88 7.13 0.42
CA VAL A 74 -9.18 6.96 -1.00
C VAL A 74 -7.93 6.54 -1.78
N LEU A 75 -6.78 7.15 -1.49
CA LEU A 75 -5.50 6.79 -2.12
C LEU A 75 -5.13 5.34 -1.79
N ASP A 76 -5.27 4.92 -0.54
CA ASP A 76 -5.02 3.56 -0.10
C ASP A 76 -5.97 2.57 -0.76
N LEU A 77 -7.27 2.89 -0.83
CA LEU A 77 -8.26 2.02 -1.48
C LEU A 77 -7.93 1.81 -2.96
N VAL A 78 -7.63 2.89 -3.69
CA VAL A 78 -7.26 2.77 -5.11
C VAL A 78 -5.92 2.04 -5.25
N GLY A 79 -4.93 2.38 -4.43
CA GLY A 79 -3.62 1.72 -4.40
C GLY A 79 -3.75 0.21 -4.18
N PHE A 80 -4.54 -0.18 -3.19
CA PHE A 80 -4.88 -1.58 -2.89
C PHE A 80 -5.48 -2.28 -4.10
N VAL A 81 -6.51 -1.69 -4.74
CA VAL A 81 -7.14 -2.28 -5.94
C VAL A 81 -6.11 -2.48 -7.06
N LEU A 82 -5.23 -1.51 -7.30
CA LEU A 82 -4.18 -1.61 -8.32
C LEU A 82 -3.15 -2.69 -8.00
N VAL A 83 -2.72 -2.81 -6.74
CA VAL A 83 -1.78 -3.85 -6.30
C VAL A 83 -2.38 -5.24 -6.54
N PHE A 84 -3.62 -5.47 -6.11
CA PHE A 84 -4.29 -6.75 -6.31
C PHE A 84 -4.56 -7.05 -7.79
N ALA A 85 -4.99 -6.06 -8.57
CA ALA A 85 -5.17 -6.20 -10.01
C ALA A 85 -3.85 -6.53 -10.73
N GLY A 86 -2.75 -5.87 -10.34
CA GLY A 86 -1.40 -6.13 -10.84
C GLY A 86 -0.94 -7.54 -10.49
N ALA A 87 -1.06 -7.95 -9.23
CA ALA A 87 -0.69 -9.28 -8.77
C ALA A 87 -1.50 -10.38 -9.49
N ALA A 88 -2.81 -10.21 -9.62
CA ALA A 88 -3.67 -11.16 -10.32
C ALA A 88 -3.25 -11.33 -11.80
N ARG A 89 -2.92 -10.24 -12.50
CA ARG A 89 -2.43 -10.28 -13.89
C ARG A 89 -1.09 -11.02 -14.02
N THR A 90 -0.21 -10.90 -13.04
CA THR A 90 1.12 -11.53 -13.05
C THR A 90 1.09 -13.01 -12.65
N LEU A 91 0.17 -13.40 -11.77
CA LEU A 91 0.07 -14.75 -11.21
C LEU A 91 -0.82 -15.68 -12.03
N ALA A 92 -1.93 -15.19 -12.61
CA ALA A 92 -2.88 -16.04 -13.33
C ALA A 92 -2.26 -16.79 -14.54
N PRO A 93 -1.41 -16.18 -15.38
CA PRO A 93 -0.74 -16.89 -16.47
C PRO A 93 0.22 -17.98 -15.97
N ARG A 94 0.94 -17.72 -14.86
CA ARG A 94 1.88 -18.67 -14.26
C ARG A 94 1.15 -19.89 -13.67
N ALA A 95 0.03 -19.67 -12.98
CA ALA A 95 -0.80 -20.74 -12.44
C ALA A 95 -1.34 -21.66 -13.55
N ARG A 96 -1.84 -21.08 -14.64
CA ARG A 96 -2.32 -21.84 -15.82
C ARG A 96 -1.21 -22.66 -16.47
N ALA A 97 -0.01 -22.11 -16.58
CA ALA A 97 1.14 -22.82 -17.14
C ALA A 97 1.59 -23.99 -16.26
N GLY A 98 1.56 -23.84 -14.93
CA GLY A 98 1.85 -24.92 -13.98
C GLY A 98 0.84 -26.07 -14.09
N ALA A 99 -0.45 -25.75 -14.04
CA ALA A 99 -1.53 -26.75 -14.16
C ALA A 99 -1.46 -27.54 -15.49
N ARG A 100 -1.08 -26.87 -16.59
CA ARG A 100 -0.89 -27.54 -17.89
C ARG A 100 0.29 -28.52 -17.89
N ARG A 101 1.39 -28.20 -17.20
CA ARG A 101 2.57 -29.09 -17.11
C ARG A 101 2.28 -30.35 -16.30
N GLU A 102 1.54 -30.21 -15.20
CA GLU A 102 1.11 -31.33 -14.36
C GLU A 102 0.18 -32.27 -15.12
N ALA A 103 -0.79 -31.72 -15.88
CA ALA A 103 -1.69 -32.52 -16.72
C ALA A 103 -1.02 -33.26 -17.89
N THR A 104 0.21 -32.89 -18.25
CA THR A 104 0.98 -33.52 -19.35
C THR A 104 2.15 -34.38 -18.88
N SER A 105 2.31 -34.57 -17.56
CA SER A 105 3.36 -35.43 -17.01
C SER A 105 2.90 -36.90 -17.05
N PRO A 106 3.67 -37.82 -17.67
CA PRO A 106 3.30 -39.23 -17.85
C PRO A 106 3.35 -40.07 -16.57
#